data_AF-A0A661TUG6-F1
#
_entry.id   AF-A0A661TUG6-F1
#
_cell.length_a   1.000
_cell.length_b   1.000
_cell.length_c   1.000
_cell.angle_alpha   90.00
_cell.angle_beta   90.00
_cell.angle_gamma   90.00
#
_symmetry.space_group_name_H-M   'P 1'
#
loop_
_entity.id
_entity.type
_entity.pdbx_description
1 polymer ?
#
loop_
_entity_poly.entity_id
_entity_poly.type
_entity_poly.pdbx_seq_one_letter_code
_entity_poly.pdbx_strand_id
1 'polypeptide(L)'
;MKGTLKSRLVLMFVFLCLTVFLFGSIVEAKTYTLYYVPHAGAGDPFWATQKLGWDAACKQLGVEGIFIAPIKFSVTAQVDMLESAISAKPDGIATTISSDKAFSAPLERAKDLGIPVIAVNVEDYEPPYVPYLAYIGQDEFVVGETLANRVLKDFTPKRVVIGIHQPGLTCLEVRAQGIIDIFKDKGIPVEKIDITPEPTQGIEILKSYIKKYPDTEVIFTLGPLGAHPAIDLVNEENLKGKVRLATCDVSEKIITSIKEGDMIAAIAQQPFMQGYLAAVWLYLNLEYGFIPPPKMQTGPAIIDMNSIDSAVLQVEKTGSI
;
A
#
# COMPACT_ATOMS: atom_id res chain seq x y z
N MET A 1 -40.16 5.58 -70.77
CA MET A 1 -38.77 6.02 -70.46
C MET A 1 -38.64 6.87 -69.18
N LYS A 2 -39.58 6.82 -68.20
CA LYS A 2 -39.52 7.63 -66.95
C LYS A 2 -39.19 6.83 -65.68
N GLY A 3 -39.15 5.49 -65.74
CA GLY A 3 -38.91 4.62 -64.57
C GLY A 3 -37.43 4.39 -64.22
N THR A 4 -36.51 4.57 -65.17
CA THR A 4 -35.09 4.25 -65.00
C THR A 4 -34.28 5.33 -64.29
N LEU A 5 -34.73 6.59 -64.31
CA LEU A 5 -34.01 7.70 -63.68
C LEU A 5 -34.21 7.75 -62.15
N LYS A 6 -35.43 7.45 -61.66
CA LYS A 6 -35.74 7.38 -60.22
C LYS A 6 -34.99 6.24 -59.52
N SER A 7 -34.87 5.09 -60.16
CA SER A 7 -34.13 3.94 -59.61
C SER A 7 -32.63 4.22 -59.50
N ARG A 8 -32.03 4.92 -60.47
CA ARG A 8 -30.62 5.32 -60.42
C ARG A 8 -30.32 6.37 -59.36
N LEU A 9 -31.21 7.34 -59.14
CA LEU A 9 -31.03 8.34 -58.07
C LEU A 9 -31.11 7.72 -56.68
N VAL A 10 -32.05 6.79 -56.45
CA VAL A 10 -32.18 6.09 -55.16
C VAL A 10 -30.96 5.21 -54.89
N LEU A 11 -30.43 4.51 -55.91
CA LEU A 11 -29.22 3.69 -55.75
C LEU A 11 -27.98 4.55 -55.44
N MET A 12 -27.86 5.73 -56.06
CA MET A 12 -26.75 6.66 -55.81
C MET A 12 -26.83 7.30 -54.40
N PHE A 13 -28.03 7.58 -53.92
CA PHE A 13 -28.25 8.12 -52.57
C PHE A 13 -27.98 7.08 -51.47
N VAL A 14 -28.37 5.81 -51.70
CA VAL A 14 -28.05 4.71 -50.78
C VAL A 14 -26.54 4.44 -50.73
N PHE A 15 -25.84 4.51 -51.87
CA PHE A 15 -24.38 4.36 -51.89
C PHE A 15 -23.67 5.53 -51.19
N LEU A 16 -24.15 6.75 -51.34
CA LEU A 16 -23.59 7.94 -50.68
C LEU A 16 -23.83 7.92 -49.15
N CYS A 17 -24.98 7.41 -48.69
CA CYS A 17 -25.23 7.21 -47.25
C CYS A 17 -24.38 6.06 -46.67
N LEU A 18 -24.11 4.99 -47.44
CA LEU A 18 -23.24 3.90 -47.00
C LEU A 18 -21.76 4.29 -46.94
N THR A 19 -21.28 5.17 -47.83
CA THR A 19 -19.89 5.67 -47.76
C THR A 19 -19.69 6.70 -46.66
N VAL A 20 -20.70 7.52 -46.32
CA VAL A 20 -20.62 8.46 -45.19
C VAL A 20 -20.66 7.74 -43.84
N PHE A 21 -21.32 6.58 -43.73
CA PHE A 21 -21.27 5.76 -42.51
C PHE A 21 -19.94 5.03 -42.28
N LEU A 22 -19.14 4.82 -43.33
CA LEU A 22 -17.82 4.18 -43.24
C LEU A 22 -16.69 5.16 -42.85
N PHE A 23 -16.98 6.46 -42.83
CA PHE A 23 -16.08 7.52 -42.34
C PHE A 23 -16.58 8.13 -41.03
N GLY A 24 -17.29 7.36 -40.20
CA GLY A 24 -17.34 7.67 -38.77
C GLY A 24 -15.90 7.70 -38.28
N SER A 25 -15.40 8.89 -37.94
CA SER A 25 -14.07 9.09 -37.40
C SER A 25 -13.85 8.04 -36.32
N ILE A 26 -12.91 7.11 -36.55
CA ILE A 26 -12.36 6.32 -35.47
C ILE A 26 -11.70 7.36 -34.58
N VAL A 27 -12.40 7.78 -33.53
CA VAL A 27 -11.78 8.57 -32.46
C VAL A 27 -10.73 7.63 -31.90
N GLU A 28 -9.48 7.89 -32.25
CA GLU A 28 -8.34 7.23 -31.63
C GLU A 28 -8.45 7.52 -30.13
N ALA A 29 -8.76 6.49 -29.34
CA ALA A 29 -8.88 6.64 -27.91
C ALA A 29 -7.56 7.19 -27.37
N LYS A 30 -7.59 8.33 -26.67
CA LYS A 30 -6.40 8.90 -26.07
C LYS A 30 -5.79 7.86 -25.12
N THR A 31 -4.60 7.37 -25.43
CA THR A 31 -3.87 6.48 -24.52
C THR A 31 -3.13 7.36 -23.52
N TYR A 32 -3.55 7.31 -22.24
CA TYR A 32 -2.84 8.01 -21.17
C TYR A 32 -1.58 7.24 -20.78
N THR A 33 -0.50 7.96 -20.46
CA THR A 33 0.70 7.39 -19.84
C THR A 33 0.75 7.80 -18.37
N LEU A 34 0.72 6.81 -17.48
CA LEU A 34 0.72 6.99 -16.03
C LEU A 34 2.03 6.45 -15.43
N TYR A 35 2.64 7.19 -14.51
CA TYR A 35 3.80 6.73 -13.76
C TYR A 35 3.42 6.36 -12.33
N TYR A 36 4.07 5.34 -11.79
CA TYR A 36 4.08 5.04 -10.36
C TYR A 36 5.51 5.00 -9.82
N VAL A 37 5.83 5.88 -8.87
CA VAL A 37 7.14 6.03 -8.22
C VAL A 37 7.09 5.70 -6.71
N PRO A 38 7.04 4.43 -6.31
CA PRO A 38 7.13 4.06 -4.90
C PRO A 38 8.57 4.09 -4.35
N HIS A 39 8.70 3.93 -3.03
CA HIS A 39 9.99 4.02 -2.33
C HIS A 39 10.76 2.70 -2.27
N ALA A 40 10.16 1.62 -2.76
CA ALA A 40 10.79 0.32 -2.95
C ALA A 40 10.12 -0.44 -4.10
N GLY A 41 10.87 -1.36 -4.71
CA GLY A 41 10.45 -2.12 -5.88
C GLY A 41 10.01 -3.55 -5.56
N ALA A 42 9.58 -4.28 -6.59
CA ALA A 42 9.03 -5.64 -6.50
C ALA A 42 9.98 -6.74 -5.99
N GLY A 43 11.20 -6.40 -5.56
CA GLY A 43 12.05 -7.31 -4.79
C GLY A 43 11.54 -7.51 -3.35
N ASP A 44 10.70 -6.61 -2.87
CA ASP A 44 9.94 -6.74 -1.63
C ASP A 44 8.49 -7.21 -1.97
N PRO A 45 7.98 -8.27 -1.30
CA PRO A 45 6.65 -8.83 -1.56
C PRO A 45 5.50 -7.81 -1.52
N PHE A 46 5.56 -6.85 -0.60
CA PHE A 46 4.53 -5.81 -0.47
C PHE A 46 4.38 -5.02 -1.78
N TRP A 47 5.51 -4.56 -2.31
CA TRP A 47 5.57 -3.75 -3.52
C TRP A 47 5.32 -4.58 -4.78
N ALA A 48 5.66 -5.87 -4.75
CA ALA A 48 5.29 -6.79 -5.83
C ALA A 48 3.76 -6.88 -5.95
N THR A 49 3.05 -7.05 -4.84
CA THR A 49 1.58 -7.09 -4.85
C THR A 49 0.95 -5.74 -5.21
N GLN A 50 1.54 -4.64 -4.73
CA GLN A 50 1.07 -3.30 -5.11
C GLN A 50 1.22 -3.04 -6.61
N LYS A 51 2.35 -3.45 -7.19
CA LYS A 51 2.59 -3.40 -8.64
C LYS A 51 1.59 -4.26 -9.41
N LEU A 52 1.25 -5.46 -8.92
CA LEU A 52 0.22 -6.29 -9.54
C LEU A 52 -1.12 -5.58 -9.63
N GLY A 53 -1.53 -4.85 -8.58
CA GLY A 53 -2.74 -4.03 -8.58
C GLY A 53 -2.69 -2.90 -9.61
N TRP A 54 -1.57 -2.16 -9.64
CA TRP A 54 -1.33 -1.09 -10.61
C TRP A 54 -1.39 -1.60 -12.06
N ASP A 55 -0.65 -2.67 -12.38
CA ASP A 55 -0.59 -3.26 -13.72
C ASP A 55 -1.97 -3.78 -14.16
N ALA A 56 -2.72 -4.41 -13.24
CA ALA A 56 -4.05 -4.92 -13.52
C ALA A 56 -5.03 -3.80 -13.90
N ALA A 57 -5.03 -2.69 -13.15
CA ALA A 57 -5.85 -1.53 -13.45
C ALA A 57 -5.43 -0.88 -14.78
N CYS A 58 -4.14 -0.66 -15.00
CA CYS A 58 -3.65 -0.04 -16.25
C CYS A 58 -4.07 -0.87 -17.47
N LYS A 59 -3.92 -2.20 -17.40
CA LYS A 59 -4.35 -3.12 -18.44
C LYS A 59 -5.86 -3.07 -18.70
N GLN A 60 -6.69 -3.02 -17.66
CA GLN A 60 -8.15 -2.97 -17.78
C GLN A 60 -8.65 -1.65 -18.39
N LEU A 61 -7.97 -0.56 -18.07
CA LEU A 61 -8.31 0.79 -18.54
C LEU A 61 -7.72 1.12 -19.92
N GLY A 62 -6.82 0.28 -20.44
CA GLY A 62 -6.15 0.51 -21.71
C GLY A 62 -5.16 1.68 -21.67
N VAL A 63 -4.56 1.95 -20.52
CA VAL A 63 -3.54 3.01 -20.33
C VAL A 63 -2.14 2.40 -20.21
N GLU A 64 -1.12 3.18 -20.55
CA GLU A 64 0.27 2.78 -20.36
C GLU A 64 0.69 3.06 -18.91
N GLY A 65 0.97 2.00 -18.15
CA GLY A 65 1.45 2.10 -16.77
C GLY A 65 2.96 1.87 -16.66
N ILE A 66 3.69 2.85 -16.15
CA ILE A 66 5.15 2.79 -15.93
C ILE A 66 5.44 2.77 -14.44
N PHE A 67 5.95 1.65 -13.94
CA PHE A 67 6.33 1.49 -12.53
C PHE A 67 7.85 1.57 -12.40
N ILE A 68 8.36 2.59 -11.70
CA ILE A 68 9.79 2.79 -11.46
C ILE A 68 10.06 2.95 -9.97
N ALA A 69 11.01 2.20 -9.44
CA ALA A 69 11.29 2.18 -8.02
C ALA A 69 12.79 1.98 -7.75
N PRO A 70 13.32 2.49 -6.64
CA PRO A 70 14.70 2.27 -6.28
C PRO A 70 14.92 0.80 -5.85
N ILE A 71 16.10 0.26 -6.15
CA ILE A 71 16.47 -1.12 -5.78
C ILE A 71 16.58 -1.28 -4.26
N LYS A 72 16.98 -0.21 -3.56
CA LYS A 72 17.05 -0.12 -2.10
C LYS A 72 16.40 1.19 -1.67
N PHE A 73 15.79 1.21 -0.49
CA PHE A 73 15.23 2.44 0.07
C PHE A 73 16.28 3.55 0.09
N SER A 74 15.98 4.65 -0.58
CA SER A 74 16.80 5.87 -0.65
C SER A 74 15.91 7.02 -1.09
N VAL A 75 15.70 7.98 -0.20
CA VAL A 75 14.90 9.18 -0.48
C VAL A 75 15.46 9.93 -1.70
N THR A 76 16.78 10.09 -1.77
CA THR A 76 17.43 10.76 -2.91
C THR A 76 17.14 10.05 -4.23
N ALA A 77 17.33 8.72 -4.28
CA ALA A 77 17.10 7.96 -5.51
C ALA A 77 15.64 7.99 -5.93
N GLN A 78 14.70 7.95 -4.98
CA GLN A 78 13.29 8.07 -5.28
C GLN A 78 12.93 9.46 -5.83
N VAL A 79 13.48 10.54 -5.25
CA VAL A 79 13.29 11.90 -5.76
C VAL A 79 13.83 12.03 -7.19
N ASP A 80 15.01 11.49 -7.49
CA ASP A 80 15.58 11.52 -8.85
C ASP A 80 14.67 10.78 -9.88
N MET A 81 14.04 9.68 -9.45
CA MET A 81 13.06 8.94 -10.26
C MET A 81 11.76 9.74 -10.45
N LEU A 82 11.26 10.40 -9.41
CA LEU A 82 10.09 11.27 -9.49
C LEU A 82 10.34 12.45 -10.44
N GLU A 83 11.50 13.09 -10.34
CA GLU A 83 11.93 14.16 -11.25
C GLU A 83 12.02 13.70 -12.70
N SER A 84 12.54 12.49 -12.92
CA SER A 84 12.60 11.86 -14.24
C SER A 84 11.20 11.57 -14.78
N ALA A 85 10.29 11.08 -13.94
CA ALA A 85 8.89 10.88 -14.30
C ALA A 85 8.22 12.21 -14.67
N ILE A 86 8.33 13.25 -13.84
CA ILE A 86 7.78 14.59 -14.13
C ILE A 86 8.34 15.15 -15.44
N SER A 87 9.65 14.99 -15.69
CA SER A 87 10.32 15.46 -16.90
C SER A 87 9.85 14.74 -18.17
N ALA A 88 9.40 13.49 -18.06
CA ALA A 88 8.78 12.74 -19.14
C ALA A 88 7.38 13.26 -19.51
N LYS A 89 6.80 14.16 -18.70
CA LYS A 89 5.48 14.77 -18.88
C LYS A 89 4.35 13.74 -19.05
N PRO A 90 4.20 12.77 -18.13
CA PRO A 90 3.10 11.83 -18.15
C PRO A 90 1.77 12.55 -17.92
N ASP A 91 0.68 11.86 -18.24
CA ASP A 91 -0.66 12.37 -17.95
C ASP A 91 -0.99 12.29 -16.44
N GLY A 92 -0.32 11.44 -15.66
CA GLY A 92 -0.54 11.36 -14.21
C GLY A 92 0.54 10.58 -13.48
N ILE A 93 0.67 10.84 -12.18
CA ILE A 93 1.67 10.21 -11.31
C ILE A 93 1.01 9.67 -10.04
N ALA A 94 1.33 8.44 -9.67
CA ALA A 94 1.21 7.93 -8.32
C ALA A 94 2.60 7.92 -7.65
N THR A 95 2.69 8.20 -6.35
CA THR A 95 3.97 8.14 -5.61
C THR A 95 3.75 7.90 -4.13
N THR A 96 4.73 7.32 -3.45
CA THR A 96 4.80 7.38 -1.97
C THR A 96 5.51 8.66 -1.55
N ILE A 97 5.17 9.22 -0.38
CA ILE A 97 5.83 10.41 0.17
C ILE A 97 6.83 10.00 1.25
N SER A 98 8.05 9.65 0.85
CA SER A 98 9.07 9.19 1.82
C SER A 98 9.69 10.32 2.65
N SER A 99 9.50 11.57 2.23
CA SER A 99 9.95 12.75 2.96
C SER A 99 9.21 13.99 2.47
N ASP A 100 8.41 14.59 3.33
CA ASP A 100 7.62 15.80 3.06
C ASP A 100 8.51 16.91 2.48
N LYS A 101 9.66 17.14 3.13
CA LYS A 101 10.65 18.15 2.70
C LYS A 101 11.25 17.85 1.33
N ALA A 102 11.65 16.62 1.06
CA ALA A 102 12.33 16.27 -0.19
C ALA A 102 11.37 16.24 -1.38
N PHE A 103 10.09 15.94 -1.14
CA PHE A 103 9.05 15.82 -2.16
C PHE A 103 8.34 17.13 -2.48
N SER A 104 8.42 18.14 -1.59
CA SER A 104 7.76 19.44 -1.76
C SER A 104 8.07 20.12 -3.10
N ALA A 105 9.35 20.32 -3.43
CA ALA A 105 9.73 21.00 -4.69
C ALA A 105 9.40 20.18 -5.96
N PRO A 106 9.66 18.85 -6.02
CA PRO A 106 9.18 18.01 -7.12
C PRO A 106 7.66 18.09 -7.34
N LEU A 107 6.87 17.99 -6.28
CA LEU A 107 5.42 17.93 -6.39
C LEU A 107 4.79 19.28 -6.73
N GLU A 108 5.34 20.40 -6.24
CA GLU A 108 4.91 21.73 -6.73
C GLU A 108 5.19 21.88 -8.24
N ARG A 109 6.31 21.37 -8.75
CA ARG A 109 6.56 21.36 -10.20
C ARG A 109 5.58 20.50 -10.98
N ALA A 110 5.22 19.31 -10.46
CA ALA A 110 4.21 18.46 -11.09
C ALA A 110 2.87 19.21 -11.21
N LYS A 111 2.47 19.89 -10.14
CA LYS A 111 1.26 20.73 -10.08
C LYS A 111 1.33 21.92 -11.05
N ASP A 112 2.45 22.63 -11.13
CA ASP A 112 2.65 23.75 -12.07
C ASP A 112 2.57 23.29 -13.54
N LEU A 113 2.95 22.04 -13.82
CA LEU A 113 2.83 21.41 -15.13
C LEU A 113 1.42 20.82 -15.40
N GLY A 114 0.52 20.87 -14.42
CA GLY A 114 -0.83 20.30 -14.51
C GLY A 114 -0.88 18.78 -14.47
N ILE A 115 0.18 18.13 -13.94
CA ILE A 115 0.23 16.67 -13.80
C ILE A 115 -0.46 16.29 -12.49
N PRO A 116 -1.62 15.59 -12.53
CA PRO A 116 -2.29 15.10 -11.33
C PRO A 116 -1.42 14.07 -10.61
N VAL A 117 -1.28 14.25 -9.30
CA VAL A 117 -0.53 13.33 -8.43
C VAL A 117 -1.47 12.68 -7.42
N ILE A 118 -1.34 11.38 -7.19
CA ILE A 118 -1.97 10.66 -6.07
C ILE A 118 -0.88 10.13 -5.15
N ALA A 119 -0.96 10.47 -3.87
CA ALA A 119 -0.11 9.89 -2.83
C ALA A 119 -0.62 8.49 -2.47
N VAL A 120 0.28 7.52 -2.31
CA VAL A 120 -0.07 6.12 -2.04
C VAL A 120 0.82 5.56 -0.94
N ASN A 121 0.25 4.73 -0.06
CA ASN A 121 0.92 4.02 1.04
C ASN A 121 1.49 4.93 2.13
N VAL A 122 2.40 5.85 1.80
CA VAL A 122 2.96 6.84 2.73
C VAL A 122 2.39 8.22 2.38
N GLU A 123 1.64 8.80 3.32
CA GLU A 123 1.13 10.18 3.26
C GLU A 123 2.22 11.17 3.70
N ASP A 124 1.99 12.48 3.54
CA ASP A 124 2.75 13.49 4.28
C ASP A 124 2.24 13.59 5.73
N TYR A 125 3.12 13.98 6.65
CA TYR A 125 2.82 13.99 8.09
C TYR A 125 2.99 15.38 8.72
N GLU A 126 3.86 16.21 8.18
CA GLU A 126 4.24 17.51 8.73
C GLU A 126 3.96 18.67 7.77
N PRO A 127 3.41 19.80 8.26
CA PRO A 127 3.30 21.00 7.45
C PRO A 127 4.69 21.61 7.14
N PRO A 128 4.89 22.23 5.96
CA PRO A 128 3.89 22.41 4.91
C PRO A 128 3.65 21.13 4.11
N TYR A 129 2.36 20.79 3.97
CA TYR A 129 1.90 19.63 3.20
C TYR A 129 2.26 19.77 1.71
N VAL A 130 2.49 18.64 1.05
CA VAL A 130 2.91 18.59 -0.35
C VAL A 130 1.69 18.42 -1.28
N PRO A 131 1.70 18.99 -2.50
CA PRO A 131 0.52 18.97 -3.35
C PRO A 131 0.28 17.59 -4.00
N TYR A 132 -0.88 17.02 -3.74
CA TYR A 132 -1.45 15.87 -4.44
C TYR A 132 -2.98 15.93 -4.39
N LEU A 133 -3.66 15.20 -5.28
CA LEU A 133 -5.12 15.17 -5.40
C LEU A 133 -5.79 14.38 -4.27
N ALA A 134 -5.21 13.24 -3.92
CA ALA A 134 -5.73 12.34 -2.89
C ALA A 134 -4.61 11.44 -2.35
N TYR A 135 -4.86 10.90 -1.15
CA TYR A 135 -4.08 9.83 -0.55
C TYR A 135 -4.84 8.50 -0.58
N ILE A 136 -4.14 7.40 -0.92
CA ILE A 136 -4.65 6.03 -0.86
C ILE A 136 -3.75 5.20 0.06
N GLY A 137 -4.28 4.77 1.19
CA GLY A 137 -3.53 3.97 2.16
C GLY A 137 -4.25 3.90 3.49
N GLN A 138 -3.52 3.92 4.60
CA GLN A 138 -4.10 3.79 5.94
C GLN A 138 -3.46 4.78 6.91
N ASP A 139 -4.21 5.13 7.95
CA ASP A 139 -3.67 5.93 9.04
C ASP A 139 -2.83 5.04 9.95
N GLU A 140 -1.52 5.27 9.94
CA GLU A 140 -0.56 4.41 10.62
C GLU A 140 -0.64 4.51 12.15
N PHE A 141 -1.10 5.64 12.69
CA PHE A 141 -1.31 5.77 14.13
C PHE A 141 -2.51 4.94 14.54
N VAL A 142 -3.62 5.07 13.79
CA VAL A 142 -4.84 4.28 13.99
C VAL A 142 -4.59 2.79 13.79
N VAL A 143 -3.68 2.38 12.90
CA VAL A 143 -3.23 0.99 12.76
C VAL A 143 -2.64 0.47 14.08
N GLY A 144 -1.72 1.24 14.69
CA GLY A 144 -1.12 0.92 15.97
C GLY A 144 -2.16 0.80 17.09
N GLU A 145 -3.05 1.78 17.19
CA GLU A 145 -4.14 1.78 18.18
C GLU A 145 -5.08 0.59 17.98
N THR A 146 -5.45 0.29 16.73
CA THR A 146 -6.36 -0.80 16.38
C THR A 146 -5.77 -2.15 16.77
N LEU A 147 -4.48 -2.38 16.46
CA LEU A 147 -3.79 -3.61 16.80
C LEU A 147 -3.64 -3.78 18.31
N ALA A 148 -3.27 -2.72 19.03
CA ALA A 148 -3.17 -2.75 20.50
C ALA A 148 -4.53 -3.02 21.16
N ASN A 149 -5.59 -2.34 20.72
CA ASN A 149 -6.94 -2.56 21.22
C ASN A 149 -7.47 -3.97 20.90
N ARG A 150 -7.09 -4.54 19.75
CA ARG A 150 -7.44 -5.92 19.42
C ARG A 150 -6.81 -6.91 20.39
N VAL A 151 -5.55 -6.71 20.78
CA VAL A 151 -4.88 -7.53 21.83
C VAL A 151 -5.60 -7.37 23.17
N LEU A 152 -5.91 -6.14 23.57
CA LEU A 152 -6.58 -5.83 24.84
C LEU A 152 -8.00 -6.40 24.95
N LYS A 153 -8.66 -6.64 23.81
CA LYS A 153 -9.97 -7.32 23.77
C LYS A 153 -9.88 -8.78 24.22
N ASP A 154 -8.75 -9.44 23.99
CA ASP A 154 -8.55 -10.84 24.42
C ASP A 154 -8.12 -10.91 25.88
N PHE A 155 -7.16 -10.07 26.29
CA PHE A 155 -6.68 -10.00 27.67
C PHE A 155 -5.85 -8.74 27.94
N THR A 156 -5.58 -8.46 29.22
CA THR A 156 -4.66 -7.39 29.65
C THR A 156 -3.27 -7.97 29.92
N PRO A 157 -2.25 -7.69 29.10
CA PRO A 157 -0.90 -8.21 29.32
C PRO A 157 -0.17 -7.47 30.45
N LYS A 158 0.76 -8.15 31.12
CA LYS A 158 1.64 -7.57 32.15
C LYS A 158 2.71 -6.64 31.57
N ARG A 159 3.25 -6.99 30.40
CA ARG A 159 4.22 -6.19 29.64
C ARG A 159 4.12 -6.54 28.17
N VAL A 160 4.38 -5.55 27.33
CA VAL A 160 4.47 -5.70 25.88
C VAL A 160 5.77 -5.12 25.36
N VAL A 161 6.25 -5.66 24.25
CA VAL A 161 7.42 -5.13 23.53
C VAL A 161 7.07 -4.92 22.07
N ILE A 162 7.60 -3.86 21.46
CA ILE A 162 7.44 -3.53 20.04
C ILE A 162 8.81 -3.72 19.37
N GLY A 163 8.92 -4.69 18.46
CA GLY A 163 10.10 -4.88 17.63
C GLY A 163 10.00 -4.07 16.34
N ILE A 164 10.77 -2.97 16.25
CA ILE A 164 10.90 -2.18 15.02
C ILE A 164 12.08 -2.67 14.19
N HIS A 165 11.82 -3.11 12.95
CA HIS A 165 12.85 -3.69 12.08
C HIS A 165 13.60 -2.63 11.25
N GLN A 166 13.05 -1.43 11.13
CA GLN A 166 13.65 -0.30 10.42
C GLN A 166 13.44 0.99 11.24
N PRO A 167 14.27 1.22 12.28
CA PRO A 167 14.15 2.43 13.10
C PRO A 167 14.33 3.71 12.24
N GLY A 168 13.53 4.73 12.54
CA GLY A 168 13.54 6.01 11.83
C GLY A 168 12.67 6.07 10.56
N LEU A 169 12.09 4.95 10.11
CA LEU A 169 11.08 4.98 9.05
C LEU A 169 9.74 5.50 9.60
N THR A 170 9.30 6.67 9.14
CA THR A 170 8.16 7.42 9.72
C THR A 170 6.90 6.58 9.93
N CYS A 171 6.46 5.81 8.94
CA CYS A 171 5.24 5.00 9.08
C CYS A 171 5.35 3.96 10.22
N LEU A 172 6.51 3.33 10.40
CA LEU A 172 6.72 2.37 11.49
C LEU A 172 6.79 3.07 12.85
N GLU A 173 7.41 4.25 12.91
CA GLU A 173 7.47 5.04 14.13
C GLU A 173 6.07 5.49 14.58
N VAL A 174 5.24 5.93 13.64
CA VAL A 174 3.85 6.33 13.89
C VAL A 174 3.00 5.12 14.33
N ARG A 175 3.14 3.94 13.70
CA ARG A 175 2.50 2.68 14.16
C ARG A 175 2.90 2.34 15.58
N ALA A 176 4.20 2.36 15.89
CA ALA A 176 4.71 2.05 17.21
C ALA A 176 4.16 3.04 18.25
N GLN A 177 4.07 4.32 17.91
CA GLN A 177 3.52 5.34 18.79
C GLN A 177 2.05 5.09 19.14
N GLY A 178 1.20 4.72 18.16
CA GLY A 178 -0.20 4.34 18.42
C GLY A 178 -0.32 3.13 19.35
N ILE A 179 0.57 2.14 19.24
CA ILE A 179 0.61 1.01 20.20
C ILE A 179 1.04 1.51 21.59
N ILE A 180 2.10 2.30 21.67
CA ILE A 180 2.67 2.83 22.93
C ILE A 180 1.61 3.59 23.72
N ASP A 181 0.85 4.47 23.08
CA ASP A 181 -0.12 5.34 23.76
C ASP A 181 -1.26 4.54 24.39
N ILE A 182 -1.79 3.54 23.68
CA ILE A 182 -2.82 2.64 24.23
C ILE A 182 -2.36 1.90 25.49
N PHE A 183 -1.12 1.41 25.53
CA PHE A 183 -0.60 0.68 26.70
C PHE A 183 -0.17 1.61 27.83
N LYS A 184 0.41 2.78 27.52
CA LYS A 184 0.74 3.81 28.52
C LYS A 184 -0.51 4.31 29.25
N ASP A 185 -1.59 4.58 28.53
CA ASP A 185 -2.86 5.02 29.11
C ASP A 185 -3.46 3.99 30.08
N LYS A 186 -3.13 2.71 29.91
CA LYS A 186 -3.53 1.62 30.82
C LYS A 186 -2.53 1.32 31.92
N GLY A 187 -1.40 2.03 31.98
CA GLY A 187 -0.32 1.78 32.95
C GLY A 187 0.41 0.46 32.72
N ILE A 188 0.37 -0.09 31.49
CA ILE A 188 1.03 -1.34 31.12
C ILE A 188 2.43 -1.00 30.58
N PRO A 189 3.51 -1.58 31.12
CA PRO A 189 4.85 -1.42 30.58
C PRO A 189 4.92 -1.78 29.09
N VAL A 190 5.39 -0.82 28.29
CA VAL A 190 5.63 -0.96 26.85
C VAL A 190 7.00 -0.40 26.51
N GLU A 191 7.80 -1.18 25.79
CA GLU A 191 9.10 -0.74 25.25
C GLU A 191 9.17 -1.01 23.76
N LYS A 192 9.69 -0.04 23.00
CA LYS A 192 10.05 -0.20 21.59
C LYS A 192 11.55 -0.49 21.50
N ILE A 193 11.93 -1.55 20.81
CA ILE A 193 13.33 -1.95 20.61
C ILE A 193 13.63 -2.13 19.12
N ASP A 194 14.82 -1.70 18.72
CA ASP A 194 15.36 -1.94 17.38
C ASP A 194 15.77 -3.40 17.24
N ILE A 195 15.10 -4.14 16.35
CA ILE A 195 15.39 -5.54 16.04
C ILE A 195 16.15 -5.70 14.73
N THR A 196 16.42 -4.60 14.01
CA THR A 196 17.06 -4.58 12.68
C THR A 196 16.26 -5.35 11.61
N PRO A 197 16.60 -5.24 10.31
CA PRO A 197 15.96 -6.07 9.28
C PRO A 197 16.59 -7.47 9.17
N GLU A 198 17.70 -7.73 9.87
CA GLU A 198 18.45 -8.99 9.79
C GLU A 198 17.82 -10.05 10.72
N PRO A 199 17.25 -11.16 10.18
CA PRO A 199 16.42 -12.07 10.97
C PRO A 199 17.11 -12.67 12.19
N THR A 200 18.35 -13.17 12.03
CA THR A 200 19.10 -13.79 13.13
C THR A 200 19.41 -12.80 14.24
N GLN A 201 19.72 -11.54 13.89
CA GLN A 201 19.97 -10.49 14.87
C GLN A 201 18.68 -10.11 15.61
N GLY A 202 17.56 -10.00 14.90
CA GLY A 202 16.26 -9.72 15.50
C GLY A 202 15.81 -10.78 16.52
N ILE A 203 16.03 -12.07 16.22
CA ILE A 203 15.76 -13.18 17.15
C ILE A 203 16.57 -13.01 18.44
N GLU A 204 17.88 -12.79 18.36
CA GLU A 204 18.76 -12.66 19.52
C GLU A 204 18.42 -11.45 20.40
N ILE A 205 18.02 -10.33 19.78
CA ILE A 205 17.58 -9.12 20.49
C ILE A 205 16.28 -9.38 21.25
N LEU A 206 15.26 -9.92 20.59
CA LEU A 206 13.98 -10.25 21.23
C LEU A 206 14.15 -11.29 22.34
N LYS A 207 14.96 -12.32 22.11
CA LYS A 207 15.32 -13.34 23.11
C LYS A 207 15.96 -12.71 24.34
N SER A 208 16.92 -11.82 24.13
CA SER A 208 17.59 -11.09 25.22
C SER A 208 16.63 -10.21 26.00
N TYR A 209 15.68 -9.55 25.32
CA TYR A 209 14.64 -8.74 25.95
C TYR A 209 13.73 -9.61 26.85
N ILE A 210 13.20 -10.71 26.32
CA ILE A 210 12.30 -11.61 27.07
C ILE A 210 13.01 -12.23 28.27
N LYS A 211 14.30 -12.58 28.14
CA LYS A 211 15.10 -13.09 29.26
C LYS A 211 15.29 -12.04 30.37
N LYS A 212 15.46 -10.77 30.00
CA LYS A 212 15.57 -9.65 30.95
C LYS A 212 14.22 -9.32 31.60
N TYR A 213 13.13 -9.53 30.87
CA TYR A 213 11.76 -9.16 31.25
C TYR A 213 10.80 -10.35 31.08
N PRO A 214 10.86 -11.36 31.98
CA PRO A 214 10.14 -12.63 31.83
C PRO A 214 8.61 -12.54 31.93
N ASP A 215 8.07 -11.39 32.37
CA ASP A 215 6.65 -11.02 32.38
C ASP A 215 6.18 -10.37 31.06
N THR A 216 7.00 -10.37 30.00
CA THR A 216 6.58 -9.99 28.64
C THR A 216 5.59 -11.03 28.11
N GLU A 217 4.36 -10.61 27.81
CA GLU A 217 3.29 -11.51 27.35
C GLU A 217 2.89 -11.27 25.88
N VAL A 218 3.28 -10.12 25.30
CA VAL A 218 2.99 -9.79 23.90
C VAL A 218 4.20 -9.17 23.21
N ILE A 219 4.52 -9.65 22.00
CA ILE A 219 5.43 -9.00 21.07
C ILE A 219 4.60 -8.43 19.92
N PHE A 220 4.66 -7.11 19.76
CA PHE A 220 4.18 -6.43 18.56
C PHE A 220 5.31 -6.33 17.54
N THR A 221 5.02 -6.68 16.30
CA THR A 221 5.88 -6.45 15.14
C THR A 221 5.17 -5.53 14.15
N LEU A 222 5.93 -4.79 13.34
CA LEU A 222 5.36 -3.73 12.50
C LEU A 222 5.30 -4.09 11.01
N GLY A 223 5.49 -5.38 10.69
CA GLY A 223 5.54 -5.92 9.34
C GLY A 223 6.19 -7.32 9.31
N PRO A 224 6.25 -7.99 8.14
CA PRO A 224 6.72 -9.37 8.03
C PRO A 224 8.18 -9.57 8.42
N LEU A 225 9.04 -8.57 8.17
CA LEU A 225 10.47 -8.59 8.55
C LEU A 225 10.67 -8.70 10.07
N GLY A 226 9.74 -8.18 10.88
CA GLY A 226 9.74 -8.40 12.32
C GLY A 226 8.96 -9.65 12.72
N ALA A 227 7.83 -9.92 12.07
CA ALA A 227 6.91 -11.01 12.43
C ALA A 227 7.54 -12.38 12.22
N HIS A 228 8.22 -12.60 11.10
CA HIS A 228 8.81 -13.90 10.75
C HIS A 228 9.86 -14.36 11.76
N PRO A 229 10.87 -13.55 12.15
CA PRO A 229 11.80 -13.93 13.20
C PRO A 229 11.13 -14.04 14.58
N ALA A 230 10.12 -13.23 14.89
CA ALA A 230 9.39 -13.36 16.16
C ALA A 230 8.61 -14.69 16.25
N ILE A 231 8.04 -15.18 15.13
CA ILE A 231 7.42 -16.50 15.04
C ILE A 231 8.46 -17.60 15.29
N ASP A 232 9.63 -17.50 14.66
CA ASP A 232 10.71 -18.48 14.86
C ASP A 232 11.18 -18.52 16.31
N LEU A 233 11.38 -17.35 16.94
CA LEU A 233 11.71 -17.24 18.36
C LEU A 233 10.69 -17.95 19.25
N VAL A 234 9.39 -17.72 19.02
CA VAL A 234 8.32 -18.33 19.83
C VAL A 234 8.34 -19.85 19.73
N ASN A 235 8.62 -20.37 18.52
CA ASN A 235 8.73 -21.81 18.26
C ASN A 235 10.00 -22.41 18.90
N GLU A 236 11.16 -21.82 18.64
CA GLU A 236 12.47 -22.33 19.07
C GLU A 236 12.65 -22.31 20.59
N GLU A 237 12.14 -21.27 21.26
CA GLU A 237 12.27 -21.09 22.71
C GLU A 237 11.07 -21.68 23.50
N ASN A 238 10.16 -22.39 22.83
CA ASN A 238 8.95 -22.99 23.42
C ASN A 238 8.14 -21.96 24.24
N LEU A 239 7.92 -20.78 23.64
CA LEU A 239 7.17 -19.68 24.25
C LEU A 239 5.68 -19.71 23.91
N LYS A 240 5.21 -20.69 23.12
CA LYS A 240 3.79 -20.90 22.82
C LYS A 240 2.95 -20.89 24.10
N GLY A 241 1.87 -20.09 24.08
CA GLY A 241 0.98 -19.90 25.24
C GLY A 241 1.54 -19.02 26.37
N LYS A 242 2.82 -18.63 26.34
CA LYS A 242 3.44 -17.68 27.28
C LYS A 242 3.59 -16.29 26.68
N VAL A 243 4.01 -16.24 25.41
CA VAL A 243 4.16 -15.01 24.64
C VAL A 243 3.29 -15.12 23.39
N ARG A 244 2.49 -14.10 23.15
CA ARG A 244 1.63 -13.99 21.96
C ARG A 244 2.18 -12.93 21.01
N LEU A 245 1.92 -13.10 19.73
CA LEU A 245 2.35 -12.17 18.69
C LEU A 245 1.19 -11.30 18.19
N ALA A 246 1.49 -10.10 17.72
CA ALA A 246 0.56 -9.26 16.96
C ALA A 246 1.36 -8.47 15.91
N THR A 247 0.87 -8.36 14.68
CA THR A 247 1.68 -7.74 13.60
C THR A 247 0.88 -6.82 12.67
N CYS A 248 1.60 -6.11 11.81
CA CYS A 248 1.07 -5.57 10.56
C CYS A 248 1.44 -6.49 9.39
N ASP A 249 0.64 -6.38 8.32
CA ASP A 249 0.72 -7.11 7.05
C ASP A 249 0.44 -8.62 7.16
N VAL A 250 0.27 -9.31 6.03
CA VAL A 250 -0.14 -10.73 5.99
C VAL A 250 0.63 -11.57 4.98
N SER A 251 1.35 -12.54 5.50
CA SER A 251 2.02 -13.58 4.71
C SER A 251 1.48 -14.97 5.06
N GLU A 252 1.84 -15.98 4.27
CA GLU A 252 1.49 -17.39 4.59
C GLU A 252 1.95 -17.80 6.00
N LYS A 253 3.17 -17.39 6.39
CA LYS A 253 3.73 -17.64 7.74
C LYS A 253 2.90 -16.96 8.85
N ILE A 254 2.47 -15.72 8.64
CA ILE A 254 1.61 -14.96 9.57
C ILE A 254 0.24 -15.63 9.69
N ILE A 255 -0.39 -15.98 8.56
CA ILE A 255 -1.68 -16.68 8.51
C ILE A 255 -1.60 -18.01 9.27
N THR A 256 -0.53 -18.78 9.07
CA THR A 256 -0.29 -20.04 9.79
C THR A 256 -0.15 -19.80 11.29
N SER A 257 0.62 -18.79 11.71
CA SER A 257 0.80 -18.45 13.12
C SER A 257 -0.51 -18.02 13.81
N ILE A 258 -1.42 -17.33 13.09
CA ILE A 258 -2.77 -17.01 13.58
C ILE A 258 -3.58 -18.29 13.75
N LYS A 259 -3.56 -19.21 12.76
CA LYS A 259 -4.27 -20.50 12.81
C LYS A 259 -3.79 -21.40 13.95
N GLU A 260 -2.50 -21.36 14.26
CA GLU A 260 -1.90 -22.10 15.38
C GLU A 260 -2.18 -21.45 16.74
N GLY A 261 -2.67 -20.20 16.76
CA GLY A 261 -3.00 -19.46 17.97
C GLY A 261 -1.83 -18.72 18.61
N ASP A 262 -0.63 -18.76 18.02
CA ASP A 262 0.55 -18.06 18.52
C ASP A 262 0.46 -16.54 18.27
N MET A 263 -0.16 -16.15 17.15
CA MET A 263 -0.44 -14.76 16.81
C MET A 263 -1.91 -14.42 17.03
N ILE A 264 -2.18 -13.32 17.74
CA ILE A 264 -3.54 -12.84 18.06
C ILE A 264 -4.21 -12.29 16.81
N ALA A 265 -3.52 -11.39 16.11
CA ALA A 265 -4.03 -10.74 14.91
C ALA A 265 -2.90 -10.13 14.09
N ALA A 266 -3.21 -9.87 12.82
CA ALA A 266 -2.46 -8.99 11.95
C ALA A 266 -3.35 -7.81 11.48
N ILE A 267 -2.75 -6.70 11.06
CA ILE A 267 -3.46 -5.64 10.33
C ILE A 267 -3.10 -5.71 8.84
N ALA A 268 -4.06 -5.98 7.98
CA ALA A 268 -3.88 -5.91 6.52
C ALA A 268 -4.16 -4.50 5.99
N GLN A 269 -3.28 -4.04 5.09
CA GLN A 269 -3.36 -2.70 4.45
C GLN A 269 -3.69 -2.73 2.95
N GLN A 270 -3.93 -3.93 2.38
CA GLN A 270 -4.44 -4.15 1.02
C GLN A 270 -3.62 -3.48 -0.11
N PRO A 271 -2.31 -3.79 -0.28
CA PRO A 271 -1.47 -3.12 -1.28
C PRO A 271 -1.95 -3.29 -2.72
N PHE A 272 -2.54 -4.43 -3.09
CA PHE A 272 -3.15 -4.59 -4.42
C PHE A 272 -4.18 -3.48 -4.67
N MET A 273 -5.06 -3.22 -3.70
CA MET A 273 -6.07 -2.17 -3.80
C MET A 273 -5.44 -0.77 -3.87
N GLN A 274 -4.35 -0.52 -3.15
CA GLN A 274 -3.63 0.75 -3.21
C GLN A 274 -3.15 1.06 -4.64
N GLY A 275 -2.44 0.11 -5.28
CA GLY A 275 -1.97 0.28 -6.65
C GLY A 275 -3.11 0.36 -7.67
N TYR A 276 -4.14 -0.49 -7.50
CA TYR A 276 -5.29 -0.55 -8.40
C TYR A 276 -6.09 0.75 -8.39
N LEU A 277 -6.44 1.27 -7.20
CA LEU A 277 -7.20 2.50 -7.06
C LEU A 277 -6.43 3.73 -7.53
N ALA A 278 -5.11 3.76 -7.40
CA ALA A 278 -4.29 4.87 -7.88
C ALA A 278 -4.42 5.04 -9.40
N ALA A 279 -4.27 3.96 -10.17
CA ALA A 279 -4.45 3.99 -11.62
C ALA A 279 -5.89 4.35 -12.02
N VAL A 280 -6.89 3.77 -11.33
CA VAL A 280 -8.31 4.06 -11.59
C VAL A 280 -8.62 5.54 -11.37
N TRP A 281 -8.21 6.13 -10.25
CA TRP A 281 -8.53 7.53 -9.96
C TRP A 281 -7.78 8.52 -10.84
N LEU A 282 -6.53 8.23 -11.21
CA LEU A 282 -5.82 9.02 -12.22
C LEU A 282 -6.57 8.99 -13.55
N TYR A 283 -6.97 7.81 -14.02
CA TYR A 283 -7.76 7.68 -15.25
C TYR A 283 -9.10 8.41 -15.17
N LEU A 284 -9.86 8.24 -14.08
CA LEU A 284 -11.16 8.91 -13.92
C LEU A 284 -11.03 10.43 -13.87
N ASN A 285 -9.95 10.93 -13.27
CA ASN A 285 -9.64 12.35 -13.26
C ASN A 285 -9.32 12.87 -14.67
N LEU A 286 -8.50 12.14 -15.42
CA LEU A 286 -8.07 12.53 -16.76
C LEU A 286 -9.16 12.44 -17.82
N GLU A 287 -9.93 11.35 -17.81
CA GLU A 287 -10.95 11.07 -18.82
C GLU A 287 -12.25 11.82 -18.58
N TYR A 288 -12.67 11.93 -17.31
CA TYR A 288 -13.99 12.45 -16.95
C TYR A 288 -13.95 13.75 -16.11
N GLY A 289 -12.77 14.19 -15.67
CA GLY A 289 -12.64 15.35 -14.78
C GLY A 289 -13.12 15.09 -13.35
N PHE A 290 -13.25 13.82 -12.94
CA PHE A 290 -13.70 13.50 -11.58
C PHE A 290 -12.62 13.79 -10.55
N ILE A 291 -13.04 14.32 -9.41
CA ILE A 291 -12.15 14.65 -8.30
C ILE A 291 -12.22 13.50 -7.29
N PRO A 292 -11.10 12.84 -6.94
CA PRO A 292 -11.10 11.78 -5.96
C PRO A 292 -11.46 12.29 -4.55
N PRO A 293 -12.02 11.45 -3.67
CA PRO A 293 -12.05 11.73 -2.24
C PRO A 293 -10.62 11.99 -1.74
N PRO A 294 -10.41 12.96 -0.83
CA PRO A 294 -9.07 13.39 -0.41
C PRO A 294 -8.27 12.26 0.28
N LYS A 295 -8.95 11.36 0.99
CA LYS A 295 -8.35 10.16 1.58
C LYS A 295 -9.21 8.94 1.26
N MET A 296 -8.56 7.88 0.81
CA MET A 296 -9.17 6.59 0.53
C MET A 296 -8.50 5.52 1.37
N GLN A 297 -9.23 5.04 2.37
CA GLN A 297 -8.71 4.07 3.31
C GLN A 297 -8.64 2.66 2.71
N THR A 298 -7.48 2.05 2.82
CA THR A 298 -7.23 0.64 2.46
C THR A 298 -7.01 -0.23 3.70
N GLY A 299 -7.22 0.33 4.88
CA GLY A 299 -7.06 -0.31 6.18
C GLY A 299 -7.35 0.70 7.30
N PRO A 300 -7.16 0.31 8.58
CA PRO A 300 -6.67 -0.99 9.02
C PRO A 300 -7.76 -2.08 8.98
N ALA A 301 -7.46 -3.24 8.36
CA ALA A 301 -8.32 -4.42 8.42
C ALA A 301 -7.74 -5.45 9.40
N ILE A 302 -8.47 -5.78 10.47
CA ILE A 302 -8.05 -6.81 11.42
C ILE A 302 -8.18 -8.20 10.78
N ILE A 303 -7.06 -8.91 10.72
CA ILE A 303 -6.96 -10.31 10.34
C ILE A 303 -6.75 -11.15 11.60
N ASP A 304 -7.79 -11.87 12.01
CA ASP A 304 -7.74 -12.87 13.08
C ASP A 304 -8.49 -14.13 12.64
N MET A 305 -8.73 -15.09 13.53
CA MET A 305 -9.43 -16.33 13.19
C MET A 305 -10.82 -16.13 12.57
N ASN A 306 -11.51 -15.00 12.82
CA ASN A 306 -12.82 -14.71 12.24
C ASN A 306 -12.74 -14.18 10.80
N SER A 307 -11.60 -13.60 10.42
CA SER A 307 -11.37 -13.00 9.09
C SER A 307 -10.25 -13.69 8.31
N ILE A 308 -9.74 -14.82 8.80
CA ILE A 308 -8.56 -15.51 8.24
C ILE A 308 -8.76 -15.95 6.79
N ASP A 309 -9.98 -16.37 6.42
CA ASP A 309 -10.30 -16.76 5.04
C ASP A 309 -10.16 -15.60 4.06
N SER A 310 -10.39 -14.36 4.51
CA SER A 310 -10.15 -13.17 3.69
C SER A 310 -8.66 -12.96 3.43
N ALA A 311 -7.80 -13.22 4.43
CA ALA A 311 -6.36 -13.14 4.25
C ALA A 311 -5.81 -14.27 3.37
N VAL A 312 -6.34 -15.49 3.51
CA VAL A 312 -6.01 -16.62 2.61
C VAL A 312 -6.32 -16.25 1.16
N LEU A 313 -7.52 -15.73 0.90
CA LEU A 313 -7.91 -15.32 -0.45
C LEU A 313 -7.02 -14.19 -1.00
N GLN A 314 -6.64 -13.22 -0.16
CA GLN A 314 -5.70 -12.17 -0.56
C GLN A 314 -4.36 -12.77 -1.00
N VAL A 315 -3.78 -13.63 -0.17
CA VAL A 315 -2.48 -14.26 -0.48
C VAL A 315 -2.55 -15.12 -1.74
N GLU A 316 -3.61 -15.91 -1.90
CA GLU A 316 -3.81 -16.75 -3.09
C GLU A 316 -3.97 -15.95 -4.39
N LYS A 317 -4.60 -14.77 -4.33
CA LYS A 317 -4.92 -13.97 -5.52
C LYS A 317 -3.84 -12.94 -5.85
N THR A 318 -3.17 -12.42 -4.84
CA THR A 318 -2.30 -11.25 -4.99
C THR A 318 -0.86 -11.48 -4.51
N GLY A 319 -0.56 -12.67 -3.95
CA GLY A 319 0.73 -12.98 -3.31
C GLY A 319 0.76 -12.60 -1.84
N SER A 320 1.79 -13.06 -1.12
CA SER A 320 2.05 -12.64 0.27
C SER A 320 2.36 -11.15 0.33
N ILE A 321 1.81 -10.45 1.32
CA ILE A 321 1.74 -8.99 1.42
C ILE A 321 2.26 -8.46 2.76
#